data_AF-A0A7Y5G239-F1
#
_entry.id   AF-A0A7Y5G239-F1
#
_cell.length_a   1.000
_cell.length_b   1.000
_cell.length_c   1.000
_cell.angle_alpha   90.00
_cell.angle_beta   90.00
_cell.angle_gamma   90.00
#
_symmetry.space_group_name_H-M   'P 1'
#
loop_
_entity.id
_entity.type
_entity.pdbx_description
1 polymer ?
#
loop_
_entity_poly.entity_id
_entity_poly.type
_entity_poly.pdbx_seq_one_letter_code
_entity_poly.pdbx_strand_id
1 'polypeptide(L)'
;MKDHLAELVRSTPTPEHGRNVMREYLQARILDALQRAGAMIPLAFHGGTALRFLYATARYSEDLDFALEKDKRRYDFRVYLQVIRNELSAEGYAPEIKVNDKKTVHSAFVRFPGLLHELDLSPQRSEVLAIKIEVDTNPPAGAALSTSIVRRHVTLQLQHHDRASLLAGKLHAFLQRSYLKGRDLYDLFWYFSDPDWPAPNLTLLNNALQQTGWTSKPLNQDNWRMMVRQRLEPVEWRRVINDVRPFLEPRTDLNILTHENLLRVLGK
;
A
#
# COMPACT_ATOMS: atom_id res chain seq x y z
N MET A 1 0.05 19.16 -16.08
CA MET A 1 0.05 17.97 -15.19
C MET A 1 0.97 16.90 -15.73
N LYS A 2 0.77 16.43 -16.97
CA LYS A 2 1.69 15.49 -17.62
C LYS A 2 3.13 16.01 -17.79
N ASP A 3 3.31 17.31 -18.09
CA ASP A 3 4.65 17.92 -18.17
C ASP A 3 5.38 17.91 -16.83
N HIS A 4 4.66 18.16 -15.74
CA HIS A 4 5.23 18.09 -14.39
C HIS A 4 5.66 16.66 -14.04
N LEU A 5 4.88 15.65 -14.45
CA LEU A 5 5.31 14.26 -14.32
C LEU A 5 6.59 13.97 -15.11
N ALA A 6 6.72 14.50 -16.33
CA ALA A 6 7.94 14.36 -17.13
C ALA A 6 9.15 15.02 -16.45
N GLU A 7 8.99 16.17 -15.80
CA GLU A 7 10.03 16.81 -14.99
C GLU A 7 10.46 15.93 -13.81
N LEU A 8 9.49 15.41 -13.04
CA LEU A 8 9.76 14.51 -11.93
C LEU A 8 10.55 13.28 -12.38
N VAL A 9 10.15 12.66 -13.49
CA VAL A 9 10.82 11.48 -14.05
C VAL A 9 12.24 11.79 -14.52
N ARG A 10 12.46 12.91 -15.23
CA ARG A 10 13.79 13.35 -15.68
C ARG A 10 14.78 13.59 -14.54
N SER A 11 14.28 13.91 -13.34
CA SER A 11 15.13 14.11 -12.16
C SER A 11 15.59 12.80 -11.47
N THR A 12 15.10 11.65 -11.94
CA THR A 12 15.42 10.35 -11.32
C THR A 12 16.73 9.75 -11.85
N PRO A 13 17.48 9.00 -11.02
CA PRO A 13 18.80 8.50 -11.42
C PRO A 13 18.76 7.32 -12.38
N THR A 14 17.66 6.55 -12.41
CA THR A 14 17.52 5.38 -13.30
C THR A 14 16.06 5.23 -13.77
N PRO A 15 15.82 4.55 -14.91
CA PRO A 15 14.46 4.27 -15.37
C PRO A 15 13.60 3.52 -14.34
N GLU A 16 14.19 2.65 -13.53
CA GLU A 16 13.50 1.94 -12.46
C GLU A 16 12.98 2.90 -11.37
N HIS A 17 13.80 3.87 -10.95
CA HIS A 17 13.37 4.91 -10.03
C HIS A 17 12.33 5.83 -10.69
N GLY A 18 12.49 6.15 -11.97
CA GLY A 18 11.51 6.90 -12.76
C GLY A 18 10.15 6.22 -12.79
N ARG A 19 10.10 4.89 -12.95
CA ARG A 19 8.86 4.10 -12.88
C ARG A 19 8.18 4.22 -11.51
N ASN A 20 8.97 4.19 -10.44
CA ASN A 20 8.47 4.33 -9.07
C ASN A 20 7.90 5.73 -8.77
N VAL A 21 8.63 6.79 -9.15
CA VAL A 21 8.18 8.17 -9.02
C VAL A 21 6.93 8.42 -9.85
N MET A 22 6.91 7.93 -11.10
CA MET A 22 5.74 8.03 -11.98
C MET A 22 4.52 7.34 -11.38
N ARG A 23 4.68 6.12 -10.85
CA ARG A 23 3.59 5.39 -10.21
C ARG A 23 3.04 6.12 -9.00
N GLU A 24 3.92 6.63 -8.13
CA GLU A 24 3.51 7.37 -6.94
C GLU A 24 2.77 8.67 -7.30
N TYR A 25 3.25 9.41 -8.31
CA TYR A 25 2.57 10.60 -8.79
C TYR A 25 1.15 10.27 -9.28
N LEU A 26 1.01 9.23 -10.11
CA LEU A 26 -0.29 8.79 -10.62
C LEU A 26 -1.20 8.23 -9.52
N GLN A 27 -0.65 7.55 -8.52
CA GLN A 27 -1.38 7.16 -7.31
C GLN A 27 -1.92 8.40 -6.57
N ALA A 28 -1.13 9.47 -6.45
CA ALA A 28 -1.59 10.72 -5.84
C ALA A 28 -2.72 11.38 -6.64
N ARG A 29 -2.66 11.36 -7.99
CA ARG A 29 -3.75 11.83 -8.86
C ARG A 29 -5.01 10.98 -8.72
N ILE A 30 -4.88 9.66 -8.63
CA ILE A 30 -6.01 8.75 -8.40
C ILE A 30 -6.63 9.00 -7.02
N LEU A 31 -5.81 9.18 -5.97
CA LEU A 31 -6.28 9.54 -4.63
C LEU A 31 -7.02 10.88 -4.61
N ASP A 32 -6.56 11.87 -5.39
CA ASP A 32 -7.24 13.17 -5.56
C ASP A 32 -8.63 13.00 -6.21
N ALA A 33 -8.71 12.21 -7.27
CA ALA A 33 -10.00 11.89 -7.90
C ALA A 33 -10.95 11.15 -6.94
N LEU A 34 -10.42 10.18 -6.18
CA LEU A 34 -11.20 9.43 -5.17
C LEU A 34 -11.72 10.34 -4.06
N GLN A 35 -10.90 11.24 -3.50
CA GLN A 35 -11.38 12.17 -2.47
C GLN A 35 -12.48 13.11 -2.99
N ARG A 36 -12.33 13.64 -4.21
CA ARG A 36 -13.36 14.51 -4.83
C ARG A 36 -14.66 13.76 -5.09
N ALA A 37 -14.58 12.48 -5.42
CA ALA A 37 -15.75 11.60 -5.57
C ALA A 37 -16.38 11.18 -4.23
N GLY A 38 -15.85 11.63 -3.09
CA GLY A 38 -16.35 11.30 -1.76
C GLY A 38 -15.94 9.92 -1.25
N ALA A 39 -14.99 9.23 -1.90
CA ALA A 39 -14.59 7.87 -1.54
C ALA A 39 -13.98 7.79 -0.12
N MET A 40 -13.36 8.86 0.37
CA MET A 40 -12.81 8.94 1.74
C MET A 40 -13.90 8.98 2.83
N ILE A 41 -15.19 9.05 2.47
CA ILE A 41 -16.29 8.97 3.43
C ILE A 41 -16.56 7.50 3.81
N PRO A 42 -16.91 6.60 2.86
CA PRO A 42 -17.15 5.19 3.19
C PRO A 42 -15.87 4.36 3.32
N LEU A 43 -14.79 4.72 2.63
CA LEU A 43 -13.57 3.90 2.56
C LEU A 43 -12.50 4.38 3.54
N ALA A 44 -11.70 3.44 4.03
CA ALA A 44 -10.47 3.68 4.76
C ALA A 44 -9.28 3.17 3.95
N PHE A 45 -8.31 4.04 3.69
CA PHE A 45 -7.06 3.71 3.04
C PHE A 45 -6.15 2.89 3.97
N HIS A 46 -5.52 1.84 3.44
CA HIS A 46 -4.57 1.01 4.20
C HIS A 46 -3.49 0.42 3.26
N GLY A 47 -2.73 -0.55 3.76
CA GLY A 47 -1.69 -1.22 2.98
C GLY A 47 -0.38 -0.43 2.86
N GLY A 48 0.50 -0.84 1.95
CA GLY A 48 1.85 -0.28 1.80
C GLY A 48 1.85 1.16 1.28
N THR A 49 0.90 1.49 0.40
CA THR A 49 0.82 2.85 -0.17
C THR A 49 0.27 3.85 0.85
N ALA A 50 -0.60 3.42 1.77
CA ALA A 50 -0.97 4.24 2.92
C ALA A 50 0.25 4.62 3.77
N LEU A 51 1.16 3.67 4.05
CA LEU A 51 2.39 3.98 4.79
C LEU A 51 3.26 4.99 4.06
N ARG A 52 3.43 4.81 2.75
CA ARG A 52 4.19 5.73 1.90
C ARG A 52 3.60 7.15 1.98
N PHE A 53 2.28 7.30 1.82
CA PHE A 53 1.64 8.63 1.77
C PHE A 53 1.50 9.30 3.13
N LEU A 54 1.20 8.53 4.19
CA LEU A 54 0.92 9.07 5.53
C LEU A 54 2.17 9.29 6.37
N TYR A 55 3.19 8.44 6.22
CA TYR A 55 4.37 8.42 7.09
C TYR A 55 5.70 8.45 6.32
N ALA A 56 5.65 8.70 5.00
CA ALA A 56 6.83 8.88 4.17
C ALA A 56 7.87 7.74 4.26
N THR A 57 7.42 6.49 4.37
CA THR A 57 8.34 5.33 4.34
C THR A 57 9.22 5.38 3.08
N ALA A 58 10.50 5.01 3.17
CA ALA A 58 11.44 5.16 2.04
C ALA A 58 11.23 4.14 0.89
N ARG A 59 10.20 3.29 1.00
CA ARG A 59 9.88 2.26 0.01
C ARG A 59 8.60 2.61 -0.75
N TYR A 60 8.71 2.70 -2.07
CA TYR A 60 7.58 2.81 -2.99
C TYR A 60 6.64 1.59 -2.90
N SER A 61 5.36 1.80 -3.23
CA SER A 61 4.33 0.77 -3.22
C SER A 61 3.51 0.85 -4.51
N GLU A 62 2.82 -0.24 -4.86
CA GLU A 62 2.26 -0.42 -6.20
C GLU A 62 0.75 -0.26 -6.26
N ASP A 63 0.05 -0.80 -5.26
CA ASP A 63 -1.41 -0.91 -5.25
C ASP A 63 -2.04 0.13 -4.31
N LEU A 64 -3.30 0.46 -4.52
CA LEU A 64 -4.11 1.30 -3.62
C LEU A 64 -5.16 0.42 -2.94
N ASP A 65 -4.95 0.13 -1.65
CA ASP A 65 -5.79 -0.77 -0.87
C ASP A 65 -6.75 0.00 0.04
N PHE A 66 -8.04 -0.34 -0.02
CA PHE A 66 -9.08 0.26 0.80
C PHE A 66 -9.94 -0.79 1.49
N ALA A 67 -10.51 -0.42 2.63
CA ALA A 67 -11.52 -1.18 3.35
C ALA A 67 -12.82 -0.37 3.40
N LEU A 68 -13.97 -1.01 3.16
CA LEU A 68 -15.28 -0.39 3.29
C LEU A 68 -15.72 -0.41 4.77
N GLU A 69 -15.31 0.61 5.53
CA GLU A 69 -15.45 0.67 6.99
C GLU A 69 -16.68 1.46 7.46
N LYS A 70 -17.23 2.33 6.60
CA LYS A 70 -18.42 3.15 6.91
C LYS A 70 -19.59 2.82 5.96
N ASP A 71 -20.63 3.65 5.98
CA ASP A 71 -21.94 3.41 5.34
C ASP A 71 -21.84 2.89 3.90
N LYS A 72 -22.19 1.61 3.72
CA LYS A 72 -22.17 0.91 2.42
C LYS A 72 -23.09 1.56 1.38
N ARG A 73 -24.11 2.32 1.79
CA ARG A 73 -25.03 3.01 0.87
C ARG A 73 -24.36 4.16 0.12
N ARG A 74 -23.24 4.68 0.64
CA ARG A 74 -22.45 5.74 -0.01
C ARG A 74 -21.33 5.18 -0.89
N TYR A 75 -21.19 3.86 -0.98
CA TYR A 75 -20.15 3.22 -1.77
C TYR A 75 -20.64 2.90 -3.18
N ASP A 76 -20.00 3.50 -4.18
CA ASP A 76 -20.18 3.14 -5.58
C ASP A 76 -18.83 3.10 -6.29
N PHE A 77 -18.31 1.88 -6.48
CA PHE A 77 -17.01 1.67 -7.10
C PHE A 77 -16.95 2.15 -8.55
N ARG A 78 -18.05 2.00 -9.30
CA ARG A 78 -18.07 2.35 -10.73
C ARG A 78 -18.11 3.86 -10.92
N VAL A 79 -18.83 4.58 -10.05
CA VAL A 79 -18.79 6.05 -10.02
C VAL A 79 -17.37 6.54 -9.73
N TYR A 80 -16.68 5.97 -8.74
CA TYR A 80 -15.28 6.33 -8.45
C TYR A 80 -14.37 6.12 -9.65
N LEU A 81 -14.48 4.97 -10.32
CA LEU A 81 -13.69 4.67 -11.52
C LEU A 81 -14.00 5.62 -12.69
N GLN A 82 -15.26 6.04 -12.85
CA GLN A 82 -15.63 7.00 -13.88
C GLN A 82 -15.03 8.38 -13.59
N VAL A 83 -15.03 8.84 -12.33
CA VAL A 83 -14.37 10.10 -11.94
C VAL A 83 -12.86 10.02 -12.19
N ILE A 84 -12.20 8.93 -11.79
CA ILE A 84 -10.77 8.69 -12.08
C ILE A 84 -10.49 8.79 -13.58
N ARG A 85 -11.30 8.15 -14.43
CA ARG A 85 -11.15 8.22 -15.89
C ARG A 85 -11.24 9.67 -16.38
N ASN A 86 -12.29 10.38 -15.97
CA ASN A 86 -12.56 11.74 -16.44
C ASN A 86 -11.44 12.72 -16.05
N GLU A 87 -11.00 12.70 -14.78
CA GLU A 87 -9.94 13.56 -14.27
C GLU A 87 -8.60 13.28 -14.99
N LEU A 88 -8.20 12.01 -15.09
CA LEU A 88 -6.95 11.65 -15.78
C LEU A 88 -7.01 11.95 -17.29
N SER A 89 -8.17 11.77 -17.94
CA SER A 89 -8.33 12.17 -19.34
C SER A 89 -8.22 13.68 -19.53
N ALA A 90 -8.78 14.48 -18.62
CA ALA A 90 -8.65 15.94 -18.65
C ALA A 90 -7.19 16.40 -18.44
N GLU A 91 -6.35 15.58 -17.80
CA GLU A 91 -4.91 15.83 -17.63
C GLU A 91 -4.05 15.43 -18.84
N GLY A 92 -4.66 14.90 -19.91
CA GLY A 92 -3.95 14.48 -21.13
C GLY A 92 -3.46 13.03 -21.11
N TYR A 93 -3.97 12.19 -20.21
CA TYR A 93 -3.75 10.75 -20.25
C TYR A 93 -4.85 10.04 -21.06
N ALA A 94 -4.55 8.84 -21.56
CA ALA A 94 -5.53 7.94 -22.17
C ALA A 94 -5.72 6.70 -21.28
N PRO A 95 -6.36 6.82 -20.09
CA PRO A 95 -6.45 5.71 -19.15
C PRO A 95 -7.43 4.63 -19.62
N GLU A 96 -7.01 3.38 -19.58
CA GLU A 96 -7.93 2.24 -19.68
C GLU A 96 -8.28 1.73 -18.28
N ILE A 97 -9.55 1.40 -18.05
CA ILE A 97 -10.00 0.82 -16.79
C ILE A 97 -10.49 -0.60 -17.01
N LYS A 98 -9.88 -1.56 -16.31
CA LYS A 98 -10.37 -2.94 -16.23
C LYS A 98 -10.91 -3.21 -14.83
N VAL A 99 -12.20 -3.50 -14.71
CA VAL A 99 -12.89 -3.67 -13.42
C VAL A 99 -13.30 -5.13 -13.18
N ASN A 100 -13.22 -5.56 -11.93
CA ASN A 100 -13.82 -6.79 -11.42
C ASN A 100 -14.41 -6.52 -10.03
N ASP A 101 -15.72 -6.31 -10.00
CA ASP A 101 -16.56 -5.99 -8.85
C ASP A 101 -17.56 -7.11 -8.54
N LYS A 102 -17.27 -8.35 -8.98
CA LYS A 102 -18.14 -9.53 -8.76
C LYS A 102 -17.78 -10.34 -7.53
N LYS A 103 -16.71 -9.97 -6.83
CA LYS A 103 -16.15 -10.68 -5.66
C LYS A 103 -16.26 -9.80 -4.42
N THR A 104 -16.03 -10.37 -3.24
CA THR A 104 -15.94 -9.61 -1.97
C THR A 104 -14.92 -8.48 -2.03
N VAL A 105 -13.78 -8.72 -2.67
CA VAL A 105 -12.81 -7.66 -2.97
C VAL A 105 -13.11 -7.13 -4.36
N HIS A 106 -13.61 -5.90 -4.43
CA HIS A 106 -13.71 -5.18 -5.68
C HIS A 106 -12.32 -4.74 -6.11
N SER A 107 -12.00 -4.92 -7.39
CA SER A 107 -10.69 -4.56 -7.92
C SER A 107 -10.81 -3.87 -9.27
N ALA A 108 -9.89 -2.95 -9.54
CA ALA A 108 -9.73 -2.35 -10.85
C ALA A 108 -8.27 -2.08 -11.15
N PHE A 109 -7.90 -2.15 -12.44
CA PHE A 109 -6.64 -1.64 -12.93
C PHE A 109 -6.89 -0.34 -13.69
N VAL A 110 -6.25 0.74 -13.24
CA VAL A 110 -6.09 1.98 -14.01
C VAL A 110 -4.80 1.84 -14.80
N ARG A 111 -4.92 1.76 -16.13
CA ARG A 111 -3.82 1.42 -17.04
C ARG A 111 -3.46 2.62 -17.90
N PHE A 112 -2.17 2.80 -18.14
CA PHE A 112 -1.60 3.87 -18.95
C PHE A 112 -0.75 3.25 -20.07
N PRO A 113 -1.37 2.80 -21.18
CA PRO A 113 -0.63 2.23 -22.30
C PRO A 113 0.31 3.24 -22.93
N GLY A 114 1.54 2.83 -23.23
CA GLY A 114 2.52 3.67 -23.94
C GLY A 114 3.15 4.79 -23.11
N LEU A 115 2.62 5.12 -21.93
CA LEU A 115 3.14 6.20 -21.08
C LEU A 115 4.59 5.96 -20.65
N LEU A 116 4.96 4.70 -20.40
CA LEU A 116 6.34 4.34 -20.08
C LEU A 116 7.30 4.66 -21.23
N HIS A 117 6.90 4.39 -22.46
CA HIS A 117 7.70 4.72 -23.64
C HIS A 117 7.69 6.23 -23.91
N GLU A 118 6.55 6.91 -23.73
CA GLU A 118 6.44 8.36 -23.88
C GLU A 118 7.40 9.15 -22.97
N LEU A 119 7.69 8.60 -21.78
CA LEU A 119 8.59 9.22 -20.78
C LEU A 119 10.00 8.60 -20.76
N ASP A 120 10.40 7.88 -21.82
CA ASP A 120 11.72 7.23 -21.94
C ASP A 120 12.06 6.24 -20.80
N LEU A 121 11.03 5.67 -20.15
CA LEU A 121 11.15 4.66 -19.09
C LEU A 121 11.08 3.22 -19.59
N SER A 122 10.77 3.02 -20.87
CA SER A 122 10.76 1.72 -21.54
C SER A 122 11.05 1.85 -23.03
N PRO A 123 11.88 0.95 -23.60
CA PRO A 123 12.02 0.86 -25.06
C PRO A 123 10.79 0.23 -25.74
N GLN A 124 9.88 -0.40 -24.99
CA GLN A 124 8.71 -1.08 -25.53
C GLN A 124 7.49 -0.14 -25.58
N ARG A 125 7.07 0.25 -26.78
CA ARG A 125 5.89 1.11 -27.01
C ARG A 125 4.60 0.56 -26.42
N SER A 126 4.47 -0.76 -26.34
CA SER A 126 3.28 -1.45 -25.84
C SER A 126 3.32 -1.69 -24.32
N GLU A 127 4.41 -1.36 -23.62
CA GLU A 127 4.47 -1.58 -22.18
C GLU A 127 3.45 -0.69 -21.46
N VAL A 128 2.73 -1.28 -20.52
CA VAL A 128 1.62 -0.64 -19.82
C VAL A 128 1.98 -0.49 -18.34
N LEU A 129 1.97 0.74 -17.85
CA LEU A 129 1.90 0.96 -16.41
C LEU A 129 0.47 0.70 -15.94
N ALA A 130 0.30 -0.10 -14.89
CA ALA A 130 -1.00 -0.31 -14.27
C ALA A 130 -0.92 -0.05 -12.77
N ILE A 131 -1.91 0.66 -12.23
CA ILE A 131 -2.12 0.85 -10.79
C ILE A 131 -3.39 0.09 -10.42
N LYS A 132 -3.26 -0.83 -9.48
CA LYS A 132 -4.40 -1.58 -8.96
C LYS A 132 -5.07 -0.77 -7.85
N ILE A 133 -6.39 -0.78 -7.86
CA ILE A 133 -7.23 -0.30 -6.75
C ILE A 133 -7.99 -1.52 -6.24
N GLU A 134 -7.91 -1.77 -4.94
CA GLU A 134 -8.68 -2.82 -4.27
C GLU A 134 -9.54 -2.22 -3.16
N VAL A 135 -10.77 -2.69 -3.06
CA VAL A 135 -11.69 -2.35 -1.97
C VAL A 135 -12.21 -3.66 -1.38
N ASP A 136 -11.84 -3.96 -0.15
CA ASP A 136 -12.49 -5.02 0.61
C ASP A 136 -13.88 -4.54 1.06
N THR A 137 -14.94 -5.15 0.54
CA THR A 137 -16.33 -4.80 0.86
C THR A 137 -16.87 -5.53 2.09
N ASN A 138 -16.08 -6.45 2.65
CA ASN A 138 -16.35 -7.16 3.89
C ASN A 138 -15.07 -7.25 4.75
N PRO A 139 -14.50 -6.10 5.13
CA PRO A 139 -13.25 -6.08 5.88
C PRO A 139 -13.41 -6.74 7.26
N PRO A 140 -12.31 -7.24 7.86
CA PRO A 140 -12.34 -7.71 9.23
C PRO A 140 -12.77 -6.60 10.19
N ALA A 141 -13.64 -6.93 11.14
CA ALA A 141 -14.17 -5.95 12.07
C ALA A 141 -13.10 -5.46 13.07
N GLY A 142 -13.33 -4.28 13.65
CA GLY A 142 -12.53 -3.73 14.75
C GLY A 142 -11.44 -2.75 14.33
N ALA A 143 -11.38 -2.35 13.06
CA ALA A 143 -10.50 -1.28 12.62
C ALA A 143 -10.88 0.05 13.28
N ALA A 144 -9.88 0.78 13.76
CA ALA A 144 -10.04 2.17 14.15
C ALA A 144 -9.61 3.07 12.97
N LEU A 145 -10.24 4.24 12.87
CA LEU A 145 -10.06 5.15 11.74
C LEU A 145 -9.49 6.49 12.19
N SER A 146 -8.59 7.02 11.38
CA SER A 146 -8.05 8.37 11.49
C SER A 146 -8.24 9.12 10.18
N THR A 147 -8.15 10.45 10.23
CA THR A 147 -8.12 11.29 9.04
C THR A 147 -6.93 12.22 9.11
N SER A 148 -6.12 12.24 8.05
CA SER A 148 -4.91 13.04 7.97
C SER A 148 -4.91 13.88 6.71
N ILE A 149 -4.37 15.10 6.79
CA ILE A 149 -4.09 15.94 5.63
C ILE A 149 -2.61 15.79 5.31
N VAL A 150 -2.29 15.32 4.11
CA VAL A 150 -0.91 15.14 3.64
C VAL A 150 -0.66 15.92 2.36
N ARG A 151 0.57 16.37 2.17
CA ARG A 151 1.03 17.04 0.95
C ARG A 151 2.04 16.14 0.24
N ARG A 152 1.58 15.41 -0.77
CA ARG A 152 2.42 14.50 -1.55
C ARG A 152 1.96 14.52 -3.00
N HIS A 153 2.68 15.28 -3.84
CA HIS A 153 2.29 15.72 -5.20
C HIS A 153 1.06 16.64 -5.24
N VAL A 154 0.07 16.38 -4.39
CA VAL A 154 -1.14 17.20 -4.17
C VAL A 154 -1.53 17.18 -2.69
N THR A 155 -2.48 18.03 -2.30
CA THR A 155 -3.07 18.01 -0.95
C THR A 155 -4.17 16.96 -0.90
N LEU A 156 -4.03 15.99 0.00
CA LEU A 156 -4.96 14.88 0.17
C LEU A 156 -5.49 14.86 1.59
N GLN A 157 -6.80 14.79 1.75
CA GLN A 157 -7.45 14.50 3.04
C GLN A 157 -7.90 13.04 3.05
N LEU A 158 -7.09 12.18 3.67
CA LEU A 158 -7.26 10.73 3.59
C LEU A 158 -7.90 10.21 4.88
N GLN A 159 -9.01 9.49 4.75
CA GLN A 159 -9.50 8.59 5.80
C GLN A 159 -8.75 7.27 5.69
N HIS A 160 -8.18 6.80 6.79
CA HIS A 160 -7.32 5.61 6.81
C HIS A 160 -7.47 4.83 8.11
N HIS A 161 -7.00 3.58 8.12
CA HIS A 161 -6.82 2.84 9.37
C HIS A 161 -5.84 3.58 10.29
N ASP A 162 -6.12 3.60 11.59
CA ASP A 162 -5.22 4.23 12.57
C ASP A 162 -3.86 3.50 12.67
N ARG A 163 -2.92 4.04 13.44
CA ARG A 163 -1.56 3.48 13.55
C ARG A 163 -1.56 2.01 14.01
N ALA A 164 -2.40 1.67 14.99
CA ALA A 164 -2.50 0.33 15.53
C ALA A 164 -3.12 -0.66 14.53
N SER A 165 -4.15 -0.23 13.80
CA SER A 165 -4.82 -1.03 12.75
C SER A 165 -3.94 -1.22 11.52
N LEU A 166 -3.15 -0.22 11.12
CA LEU A 166 -2.18 -0.36 10.02
C LEU A 166 -1.10 -1.42 10.34
N LEU A 167 -0.60 -1.45 11.58
CA LEU A 167 0.32 -2.50 12.02
C LEU A 167 -0.36 -3.87 12.08
N ALA A 168 -1.61 -3.94 12.56
CA ALA A 168 -2.39 -5.18 12.57
C ALA A 168 -2.56 -5.77 11.17
N GLY A 169 -2.91 -4.97 10.16
CA GLY A 169 -3.00 -5.42 8.77
C GLY A 169 -1.67 -5.96 8.22
N LYS A 170 -0.55 -5.37 8.65
CA LYS A 170 0.79 -5.80 8.25
C LYS A 170 1.23 -7.10 8.92
N LEU A 171 0.92 -7.27 10.21
CA LEU A 171 1.09 -8.53 10.91
C LEU A 171 0.24 -9.65 10.30
N HIS A 172 -1.03 -9.37 9.98
CA HIS A 172 -1.90 -10.34 9.31
C HIS A 172 -1.31 -10.82 7.99
N ALA A 173 -0.87 -9.90 7.13
CA ALA A 173 -0.24 -10.25 5.85
C ALA A 173 1.01 -11.12 6.04
N PHE A 174 1.88 -10.79 6.99
CA PHE A 174 3.09 -11.55 7.26
C PHE A 174 2.82 -12.95 7.84
N LEU A 175 1.87 -13.06 8.77
CA LEU A 175 1.55 -14.31 9.45
C LEU A 175 0.80 -15.28 8.53
N GLN A 176 -0.08 -14.80 7.65
CA GLN A 176 -1.00 -15.67 6.90
C GLN A 176 -0.65 -15.88 5.42
N ARG A 177 0.23 -15.07 4.83
CA ARG A 177 0.67 -15.32 3.44
C ARG A 177 1.37 -16.68 3.34
N SER A 178 1.02 -17.45 2.32
CA SER A 178 1.64 -18.74 2.01
C SER A 178 3.07 -18.61 1.46
N TYR A 179 3.48 -17.41 1.06
CA TYR A 179 4.79 -17.11 0.50
C TYR A 179 5.44 -15.92 1.21
N LEU A 180 6.77 -15.89 1.18
CA LEU A 180 7.57 -14.78 1.70
C LEU A 180 7.47 -13.57 0.77
N LYS A 181 7.06 -12.42 1.29
CA LYS A 181 7.11 -11.12 0.61
C LYS A 181 8.01 -10.19 1.40
N GLY A 182 9.22 -9.94 0.90
CA GLY A 182 10.26 -9.18 1.60
C GLY A 182 9.82 -7.76 1.98
N ARG A 183 8.97 -7.14 1.17
CA ARG A 183 8.36 -5.84 1.48
C ARG A 183 7.55 -5.82 2.78
N ASP A 184 6.91 -6.92 3.17
CA ASP A 184 6.21 -6.97 4.47
C ASP A 184 7.20 -6.91 5.64
N LEU A 185 8.35 -7.58 5.51
CA LEU A 185 9.40 -7.55 6.52
C LEU A 185 10.09 -6.19 6.60
N TYR A 186 10.29 -5.52 5.46
CA TYR A 186 10.76 -4.14 5.45
C TYR A 186 9.78 -3.23 6.20
N ASP A 187 8.48 -3.36 5.93
CA ASP A 187 7.47 -2.53 6.60
C ASP A 187 7.40 -2.86 8.11
N LEU A 188 7.48 -4.13 8.51
CA LEU A 188 7.56 -4.53 9.93
C LEU A 188 8.80 -3.99 10.63
N PHE A 189 9.97 -4.05 9.97
CA PHE A 189 11.19 -3.42 10.48
C PHE A 189 10.99 -1.92 10.69
N TRP A 190 10.38 -1.24 9.71
CA TRP A 190 10.06 0.19 9.80
C TRP A 190 9.13 0.49 10.99
N TYR A 191 8.04 -0.27 11.17
CA TYR A 191 7.14 -0.08 12.32
C TYR A 191 7.85 -0.26 13.66
N PHE A 192 8.59 -1.37 13.81
CA PHE A 192 9.22 -1.70 15.08
C PHE A 192 10.43 -0.80 15.39
N SER A 193 11.00 -0.15 14.38
CA SER A 193 12.07 0.83 14.56
C SER A 193 11.59 2.17 15.15
N ASP A 194 10.28 2.44 15.16
CA ASP A 194 9.66 3.62 15.78
C ASP A 194 9.18 3.25 17.21
N PRO A 195 9.85 3.72 18.28
CA PRO A 195 9.46 3.41 19.65
C PRO A 195 8.11 4.04 20.05
N ASP A 196 7.65 5.07 19.33
CA ASP A 196 6.38 5.73 19.58
C ASP A 196 5.22 5.09 18.81
N TRP A 197 5.48 4.02 18.03
CA TRP A 197 4.43 3.28 17.35
C TRP A 197 3.63 2.41 18.33
N PRO A 198 2.28 2.51 18.35
CA PRO A 198 1.48 1.75 19.30
C PRO A 198 1.53 0.23 19.00
N ALA A 199 1.22 -0.56 20.02
CA ALA A 199 0.98 -1.99 19.86
C ALA A 199 -0.13 -2.24 18.79
N PRO A 200 -0.11 -3.40 18.11
CA PRO A 200 -1.10 -3.69 17.08
C PRO A 200 -2.51 -3.72 17.64
N ASN A 201 -3.49 -3.33 16.82
CA ASN A 201 -4.89 -3.55 17.12
C ASN A 201 -5.20 -5.06 17.06
N LEU A 202 -5.16 -5.71 18.23
CA LEU A 202 -5.33 -7.16 18.35
C LEU A 202 -6.74 -7.63 18.02
N THR A 203 -7.77 -6.80 18.22
CA THR A 203 -9.15 -7.13 17.82
C THR A 203 -9.23 -7.26 16.30
N LEU A 204 -8.75 -6.26 15.57
CA LEU A 204 -8.70 -6.30 14.12
C LEU A 204 -7.85 -7.48 13.62
N LEU A 205 -6.65 -7.66 14.19
CA LEU A 205 -5.75 -8.74 13.81
C LEU A 205 -6.38 -10.12 13.96
N ASN A 206 -7.00 -10.40 15.11
CA ASN A 206 -7.64 -11.69 15.36
C ASN A 206 -8.85 -11.94 14.44
N ASN A 207 -9.66 -10.92 14.18
CA ASN A 207 -10.77 -11.03 13.24
C ASN A 207 -10.26 -11.33 11.83
N ALA A 208 -9.18 -10.66 11.39
CA ALA A 208 -8.56 -10.91 10.09
C ALA A 208 -7.98 -12.33 9.99
N LEU A 209 -7.25 -12.76 11.02
CA LEU A 209 -6.69 -14.11 11.12
C LEU A 209 -7.79 -15.17 11.04
N GLN A 210 -8.86 -15.02 11.83
CA GLN A 210 -10.00 -15.94 11.81
C GLN A 210 -10.67 -16.02 10.44
N GLN A 211 -10.95 -14.87 9.81
CA GLN A 211 -11.55 -14.82 8.47
C GLN A 211 -10.71 -15.53 7.40
N THR A 212 -9.39 -15.57 7.60
CA THR A 212 -8.45 -16.22 6.68
C THR A 212 -8.06 -17.65 7.08
N GLY A 213 -8.71 -18.24 8.08
CA GLY A 213 -8.51 -19.64 8.46
C GLY A 213 -7.33 -19.88 9.41
N TRP A 214 -7.04 -18.93 10.30
CA TRP A 214 -6.04 -19.13 11.36
C TRP A 214 -6.41 -20.28 12.29
N THR A 215 -5.48 -21.20 12.52
CA THR A 215 -5.68 -22.42 13.30
C THR A 215 -5.03 -22.38 14.69
N SER A 216 -4.17 -21.40 14.94
CA SER A 216 -3.48 -21.25 16.23
C SER A 216 -4.33 -20.46 17.23
N LYS A 217 -3.86 -20.36 18.48
CA LYS A 217 -4.55 -19.57 19.52
C LYS A 217 -4.69 -18.09 19.09
N PRO A 218 -5.76 -17.40 19.52
CA PRO A 218 -5.88 -15.96 19.32
C PRO A 218 -4.67 -15.22 19.88
N LEU A 219 -4.29 -14.16 19.18
CA LEU A 219 -3.16 -13.32 19.56
C LEU A 219 -3.57 -12.35 20.66
N ASN A 220 -2.70 -12.20 21.66
CA ASN A 220 -2.83 -11.26 22.76
C ASN A 220 -1.52 -10.50 22.96
N GLN A 221 -1.48 -9.56 23.90
CA GLN A 221 -0.30 -8.73 24.17
C GLN A 221 0.95 -9.56 24.53
N ASP A 222 0.75 -10.74 25.11
CA ASP A 222 1.82 -11.60 25.62
C ASP A 222 2.40 -12.54 24.56
N ASN A 223 1.66 -12.85 23.49
CA ASN A 223 2.04 -13.92 22.55
C ASN A 223 2.32 -13.45 21.10
N TRP A 224 1.86 -12.27 20.69
CA TRP A 224 1.92 -11.90 19.27
C TRP A 224 3.37 -11.78 18.76
N ARG A 225 4.28 -11.25 19.59
CA ARG A 225 5.71 -11.14 19.27
C ARG A 225 6.36 -12.51 19.09
N MET A 226 6.02 -13.47 19.95
CA MET A 226 6.51 -14.84 19.84
C MET A 226 6.07 -15.49 18.52
N MET A 227 4.83 -15.27 18.08
CA MET A 227 4.35 -15.77 16.78
C MET A 227 5.11 -15.14 15.61
N VAL A 228 5.39 -13.84 15.68
CA VAL A 228 6.25 -13.16 14.67
C VAL A 228 7.64 -13.77 14.66
N ARG A 229 8.26 -14.00 15.83
CA ARG A 229 9.60 -14.63 15.94
C ARG A 229 9.62 -16.01 15.28
N GLN A 230 8.65 -16.87 15.58
CA GLN A 230 8.54 -18.20 14.97
C GLN A 230 8.39 -18.13 13.45
N ARG A 231 7.62 -17.16 12.94
CA ARG A 231 7.46 -16.96 11.49
C ARG A 231 8.73 -16.44 10.80
N LEU A 232 9.64 -15.80 11.55
CA LEU A 232 10.92 -15.30 11.05
C LEU A 232 12.00 -16.38 10.95
N GLU A 233 11.94 -17.45 11.74
CA GLU A 233 12.97 -18.50 11.78
C GLU A 233 13.33 -19.10 10.40
N PRO A 234 12.37 -19.49 9.53
CA PRO A 234 12.69 -20.09 8.24
C PRO A 234 12.98 -19.06 7.12
N VAL A 235 13.07 -17.75 7.43
CA VAL A 235 13.17 -16.70 6.41
C VAL A 235 14.54 -16.67 5.76
N GLU A 236 14.57 -16.78 4.42
CA GLU A 236 15.79 -16.57 3.63
C GLU A 236 16.01 -15.07 3.34
N TRP A 237 16.84 -14.40 4.14
CA TRP A 237 17.04 -12.95 4.08
C TRP A 237 17.55 -12.41 2.75
N ARG A 238 18.30 -13.22 1.98
CA ARG A 238 18.69 -12.84 0.62
C ARG A 238 17.47 -12.57 -0.27
N ARG A 239 16.40 -13.36 -0.13
CA ARG A 239 15.14 -13.14 -0.88
C ARG A 239 14.42 -11.89 -0.42
N VAL A 240 14.47 -11.59 0.88
CA VAL A 240 13.89 -10.36 1.45
C VAL A 240 14.54 -9.12 0.83
N ILE A 241 15.87 -9.09 0.82
CA ILE A 241 16.65 -7.99 0.23
C ILE A 241 16.39 -7.86 -1.28
N ASN A 242 16.34 -8.97 -2.00
CA ASN A 242 16.07 -8.94 -3.44
C ASN A 242 14.65 -8.48 -3.79
N ASP A 243 13.65 -8.85 -2.98
CA ASP A 243 12.26 -8.43 -3.18
C ASP A 243 12.04 -6.93 -2.91
N VAL A 244 12.73 -6.38 -1.90
CA VAL A 244 12.53 -4.98 -1.49
C VAL A 244 13.33 -3.98 -2.32
N ARG A 245 14.55 -4.35 -2.75
CA ARG A 245 15.52 -3.45 -3.40
C ARG A 245 14.94 -2.63 -4.57
N PRO A 246 14.15 -3.19 -5.50
CA PRO A 246 13.56 -2.45 -6.63
C PRO A 246 12.64 -1.28 -6.21
N PHE A 247 12.17 -1.29 -4.97
CA PHE A 247 11.15 -0.37 -4.46
C PHE A 247 11.73 0.70 -3.54
N LEU A 248 13.03 0.75 -3.31
CA LEU A 248 13.60 1.72 -2.38
C LEU A 248 13.99 3.01 -3.06
N GLU A 249 14.01 4.08 -2.28
CA GLU A 249 14.66 5.30 -2.71
C GLU A 249 16.17 5.10 -2.88
N PRO A 250 16.82 5.85 -3.79
CA PRO A 250 18.24 5.65 -4.13
C PRO A 250 19.21 5.68 -2.93
N ARG A 251 18.82 6.34 -1.83
CA ARG A 251 19.67 6.56 -0.64
C ARG A 251 19.28 5.67 0.55
N THR A 252 18.33 4.75 0.38
CA THR A 252 17.92 3.89 1.49
C THR A 252 18.96 2.81 1.76
N ASP A 253 19.49 2.80 2.99
CA ASP A 253 20.42 1.76 3.43
C ASP A 253 19.66 0.47 3.78
N LEU A 254 19.97 -0.61 3.07
CA LEU A 254 19.43 -1.94 3.33
C LEU A 254 20.26 -2.78 4.28
N ASN A 255 21.48 -2.37 4.61
CA ASN A 255 22.38 -3.16 5.45
C ASN A 255 21.84 -3.34 6.87
N ILE A 256 20.94 -2.45 7.31
CA ILE A 256 20.29 -2.54 8.61
C ILE A 256 19.12 -3.54 8.63
N LEU A 257 18.57 -3.94 7.47
CA LEU A 257 17.49 -4.91 7.39
C LEU A 257 18.06 -6.34 7.49
N THR A 258 18.31 -6.77 8.71
CA THR A 258 18.84 -8.10 9.04
C THR A 258 17.91 -8.83 10.00
N HIS A 259 18.05 -10.16 10.05
CA HIS A 259 17.36 -10.98 11.05
C HIS A 259 17.56 -10.47 12.47
N GLU A 260 18.82 -10.24 12.84
CA GLU A 260 19.21 -9.81 14.18
C GLU A 260 18.59 -8.45 14.53
N ASN A 261 18.67 -7.48 13.61
CA ASN A 261 18.11 -6.15 13.85
C ASN A 261 16.59 -6.19 13.94
N LEU A 262 15.90 -6.97 13.10
CA LEU A 262 14.45 -7.12 13.20
C LEU A 262 14.04 -7.74 14.54
N LEU A 263 14.75 -8.77 15.01
CA LEU A 263 14.50 -9.38 16.32
C LEU A 263 14.80 -8.43 17.49
N ARG A 264 15.77 -7.52 17.31
CA ARG A 264 16.12 -6.48 18.29
C ARG A 264 15.00 -5.44 18.41
N VAL A 265 14.51 -4.91 17.29
CA VAL A 265 13.46 -3.88 17.31
C VAL A 265 12.07 -4.42 17.64
N LEU A 266 11.79 -5.70 17.34
CA LEU A 266 10.53 -6.35 17.76
C LEU A 266 10.32 -6.32 19.28
N GLY A 267 11.41 -6.20 20.06
CA GLY A 267 11.39 -6.20 21.52
C GLY A 267 11.10 -7.59 22.09
N LYS A 268 11.24 -7.73 23.41
CA LYS A 268 10.95 -9.00 24.10
C LYS A 268 9.47 -9.36 23.96
#